data_AF-A0A843C4J2-F1
#
_entry.id   AF-A0A843C4J2-F1
#
_cell.length_a   1.000
_cell.length_b   1.000
_cell.length_c   1.000
_cell.angle_alpha   90.00
_cell.angle_beta   90.00
_cell.angle_gamma   90.00
#
_symmetry.space_group_name_H-M   'P 1'
#
loop_
_entity.id
_entity.type
_entity.pdbx_description
1 polymer ?
#
loop_
_entity_poly.entity_id
_entity_poly.type
_entity_poly.pdbx_seq_one_letter_code
_entity_poly.pdbx_strand_id
1 'polypeptide(L)'
;HGEVYVNAGDAGHGNVDITIVIKWPVDFTISSTSHYFTSSPRSIDFGSLELKERGYETKQVNLTLTEYYLYKPVRNLRFSATGEYGNWLKEELDFTEIPPGESKTVILKIEPGLEAVPKDYVWTYNIGAYEIAAKRMEVKAKIVPLNITKMMEGFRSFRGTPLHSNYPSSESIIANGIEILEVIEGSEIGAEDWGKIPVLITGTLSLLSSLNDGIVFTDGESYGKAVESLSAASVSTATIASNSNLNNRDISGYAEDISAEADNTTKEVLMDEAKLLELRGWTLKKAVEHAIANDDISGLKEEENVLEAALSYQYAAMLYGLLNDKEKRLENVYEGSVLMDKHDELVSDATDLRLRAENSIATSKEEDLSRIGDMYLLLNPYNYDTFLKSYKTAEIYLGEASQKYKVSGERFLYDQTKGDLTNLKSEMRFILSLFFIAGIFYCVLFIYAITRIVRGTMAYMRDMYEREVGDLLVT
;
A
#
# COMPACT_ATOMS: atom_id res chain seq x y z
N HIS A 1 20.66 -22.69 -70.75
CA HIS A 1 21.59 -22.26 -71.82
C HIS A 1 20.83 -22.15 -73.12
N GLY A 2 20.88 -21.00 -73.79
CA GLY A 2 20.31 -20.79 -75.13
C GLY A 2 21.43 -20.59 -76.13
N GLU A 3 21.31 -21.17 -77.32
CA GLU A 3 22.21 -20.94 -78.44
C GLU A 3 21.64 -19.81 -79.32
N VAL A 4 22.48 -18.82 -79.67
CA VAL A 4 22.10 -17.75 -80.60
C VAL A 4 22.60 -18.15 -81.98
N TYR A 5 21.67 -18.47 -82.88
CA TYR A 5 21.96 -18.73 -84.29
C TYR A 5 21.85 -17.43 -85.09
N VAL A 6 22.92 -17.08 -85.81
CA VAL A 6 22.93 -15.98 -86.77
C VAL A 6 23.05 -16.58 -88.17
N ASN A 7 22.05 -16.32 -89.02
CA ASN A 7 22.04 -16.75 -90.41
C ASN A 7 22.07 -15.50 -91.31
N ALA A 8 23.06 -15.40 -92.19
CA ALA A 8 23.25 -14.26 -93.08
C ALA A 8 22.38 -14.31 -94.35
N GLY A 9 21.59 -15.36 -94.57
CA GLY A 9 20.78 -15.55 -95.78
C GLY A 9 21.60 -15.61 -97.07
N ASP A 10 20.96 -15.37 -98.23
CA ASP A 10 21.58 -15.40 -99.57
C ASP A 10 22.45 -14.16 -99.91
N ALA A 11 22.96 -13.45 -98.90
CA ALA A 11 23.80 -12.29 -99.13
C ALA A 11 25.14 -12.70 -99.76
N GLY A 12 25.56 -12.01 -100.83
CA GLY A 12 26.87 -12.20 -101.47
C GLY A 12 28.06 -11.88 -100.56
N HIS A 13 29.28 -11.84 -101.11
CA HIS A 13 30.49 -11.61 -100.33
C HIS A 13 30.64 -10.14 -99.89
N GLY A 14 30.61 -9.90 -98.57
CA GLY A 14 30.93 -8.64 -97.92
C GLY A 14 31.19 -8.85 -96.43
N ASN A 15 32.03 -7.99 -95.82
CA ASN A 15 32.27 -8.01 -94.38
C ASN A 15 31.32 -7.03 -93.69
N VAL A 16 30.54 -7.53 -92.73
CA VAL A 16 29.68 -6.73 -91.85
C VAL A 16 30.00 -7.10 -90.41
N ASP A 17 30.22 -6.08 -89.58
CA ASP A 17 30.41 -6.25 -88.15
C ASP A 17 29.03 -6.37 -87.47
N ILE A 18 28.71 -7.56 -86.94
CA ILE A 18 27.50 -7.80 -86.16
C ILE A 18 27.86 -7.78 -84.68
N THR A 19 27.43 -6.74 -83.97
CA THR A 19 27.53 -6.69 -82.50
C THR A 19 26.27 -7.29 -81.89
N ILE A 20 26.41 -8.47 -81.27
CA ILE A 20 25.32 -9.11 -80.51
C ILE A 20 25.46 -8.72 -79.04
N VAL A 21 24.47 -8.01 -78.50
CA VAL A 21 24.40 -7.66 -77.07
C VAL A 21 23.41 -8.59 -76.38
N ILE A 22 23.91 -9.57 -75.63
CA ILE A 22 23.06 -10.47 -74.83
C ILE A 22 22.80 -9.81 -73.47
N LYS A 23 21.54 -9.43 -73.21
CA LYS A 23 21.09 -8.94 -71.91
C LYS A 23 20.51 -10.11 -71.11
N TRP A 24 21.27 -10.58 -70.12
CA TRP A 24 20.79 -11.64 -69.23
C TRP A 24 19.97 -11.03 -68.07
N PRO A 25 18.75 -11.56 -67.78
CA PRO A 25 17.90 -11.01 -66.73
C PRO A 25 18.37 -11.43 -65.33
N VAL A 26 18.68 -10.47 -64.45
CA VAL A 26 18.97 -10.76 -63.04
C VAL A 26 17.69 -10.58 -62.22
N ASP A 27 17.37 -11.53 -61.32
CA ASP A 27 16.24 -11.40 -60.39
C ASP A 27 16.43 -12.24 -59.12
N PHE A 28 15.66 -11.95 -58.07
CA PHE A 28 15.58 -12.75 -56.84
C PHE A 28 14.14 -12.99 -56.38
N THR A 29 13.93 -14.01 -55.56
CA THR A 29 12.66 -14.27 -54.87
C THR A 29 12.79 -13.91 -53.40
N ILE A 30 11.68 -13.50 -52.79
CA ILE A 30 11.59 -13.17 -51.36
C ILE A 30 10.65 -14.18 -50.72
N SER A 31 11.13 -14.82 -49.65
CA SER A 31 10.33 -15.73 -48.83
C SER A 31 10.67 -15.56 -47.35
N SER A 32 9.78 -15.97 -46.46
CA SER A 32 10.06 -16.05 -45.03
C SER A 32 9.30 -17.22 -44.44
N THR A 33 9.83 -17.80 -43.37
CA THR A 33 9.14 -18.80 -42.52
C THR A 33 8.47 -18.15 -41.31
N SER A 34 8.56 -16.82 -41.17
CA SER A 34 7.95 -16.08 -40.07
C SER A 34 6.43 -16.05 -40.20
N HIS A 35 5.72 -16.17 -39.07
CA HIS A 35 4.26 -16.02 -39.00
C HIS A 35 3.80 -14.60 -39.32
N TYR A 36 4.70 -13.61 -39.29
CA TYR A 36 4.41 -12.24 -39.70
C TYR A 36 4.37 -12.04 -41.22
N PHE A 37 4.84 -13.01 -42.03
CA PHE A 37 5.01 -12.83 -43.48
C PHE A 37 3.93 -13.55 -44.29
N THR A 38 3.30 -12.82 -45.21
CA THR A 38 2.39 -13.38 -46.22
C THR A 38 3.05 -13.33 -47.59
N SER A 39 2.98 -14.43 -48.36
CA SER A 39 3.69 -14.54 -49.65
C SER A 39 2.91 -13.98 -50.84
N SER A 40 1.57 -13.89 -50.76
CA SER A 40 0.71 -13.40 -51.83
C SER A 40 -0.60 -12.79 -51.31
N PRO A 41 -0.75 -11.44 -51.33
CA PRO A 41 0.26 -10.44 -51.68
C PRO A 41 1.45 -10.48 -50.69
N ARG A 42 2.63 -10.02 -51.13
CA ARG A 42 3.79 -9.92 -50.24
C ARG A 42 3.55 -8.86 -49.18
N SER A 43 3.44 -9.27 -47.94
CA SER A 43 3.30 -8.34 -46.81
C SER A 43 3.95 -8.90 -45.54
N ILE A 44 4.29 -7.97 -44.64
CA ILE A 44 4.69 -8.25 -43.27
C ILE A 44 3.71 -7.54 -42.36
N ASP A 45 3.17 -8.25 -41.38
CA ASP A 45 2.38 -7.66 -40.32
C ASP A 45 3.04 -8.00 -38.98
N PHE A 46 3.65 -7.02 -38.33
CA PHE A 46 4.27 -7.20 -37.02
C PHE A 46 3.23 -7.30 -35.88
N GLY A 47 1.96 -7.03 -36.16
CA GLY A 47 0.89 -6.92 -35.17
C GLY A 47 1.12 -5.75 -34.21
N SER A 48 0.60 -5.89 -32.99
CA SER A 48 0.73 -4.90 -31.91
C SER A 48 2.16 -4.78 -31.39
N LEU A 49 2.64 -3.56 -31.23
CA LEU A 49 3.88 -3.21 -30.55
C LEU A 49 3.50 -2.49 -29.26
N GLU A 50 3.61 -3.23 -28.16
CA GLU A 50 3.20 -2.78 -26.83
C GLU A 50 4.23 -1.86 -26.18
N LEU A 51 3.76 -0.92 -25.34
CA LEU A 51 4.62 -0.06 -24.54
C LEU A 51 5.10 -0.80 -23.29
N LYS A 52 6.42 -1.01 -23.17
CA LYS A 52 7.08 -1.61 -22.00
C LYS A 52 7.89 -0.58 -21.22
N GLU A 53 8.47 -1.00 -20.09
CA GLU A 53 9.25 -0.13 -19.18
C GLU A 53 10.43 0.58 -19.87
N ARG A 54 10.99 0.00 -20.94
CA ARG A 54 12.15 0.56 -21.69
C ARG A 54 11.77 1.13 -23.06
N GLY A 55 10.48 1.35 -23.32
CA GLY A 55 9.95 1.80 -24.60
C GLY A 55 9.11 0.72 -25.29
N TYR A 56 8.76 0.97 -26.56
CA TYR A 56 7.97 0.04 -27.34
C TYR A 56 8.71 -1.26 -27.63
N GLU A 57 7.95 -2.35 -27.77
CA GLU A 57 8.49 -3.62 -28.24
C GLU A 57 9.20 -3.49 -29.59
N THR A 58 10.29 -4.21 -29.72
CA THR A 58 11.00 -4.41 -30.98
C THR A 58 10.66 -5.80 -31.51
N LYS A 59 10.24 -5.89 -32.77
CA LYS A 59 9.98 -7.16 -33.46
C LYS A 59 10.87 -7.28 -34.69
N GLN A 60 11.10 -8.51 -35.13
CA GLN A 60 11.96 -8.79 -36.28
C GLN A 60 11.45 -9.94 -37.13
N VAL A 61 11.77 -9.90 -38.41
CA VAL A 61 11.44 -10.95 -39.39
C VAL A 61 12.64 -11.26 -40.28
N ASN A 62 12.89 -12.55 -40.46
CA ASN A 62 13.96 -13.03 -41.31
C ASN A 62 13.43 -13.22 -42.73
N LEU A 63 13.93 -12.42 -43.66
CA LEU A 63 13.62 -12.51 -45.09
C LEU A 63 14.72 -13.28 -45.79
N THR A 64 14.35 -14.34 -46.50
CA THR A 64 15.25 -15.11 -47.35
C THR A 64 15.15 -14.58 -48.77
N LEU A 65 16.27 -14.12 -49.30
CA LEU A 65 16.43 -13.65 -50.66
C LEU A 65 17.18 -14.74 -51.45
N THR A 66 16.55 -15.28 -52.49
CA THR A 66 17.13 -16.36 -53.31
C THR A 66 17.31 -15.89 -54.73
N GLU A 67 18.52 -16.01 -55.27
CA GLU A 67 18.79 -15.69 -56.68
C GLU A 67 18.03 -16.66 -57.60
N TYR A 68 17.37 -16.12 -58.64
CA TYR A 68 16.35 -16.88 -59.38
C TYR A 68 16.89 -17.63 -60.61
N TYR A 69 17.88 -17.10 -61.31
CA TYR A 69 18.28 -17.60 -62.63
C TYR A 69 19.55 -18.47 -62.63
N LEU A 70 20.20 -18.65 -61.48
CA LEU A 70 21.33 -19.56 -61.23
C LEU A 70 22.64 -19.20 -61.96
N TYR A 71 22.78 -17.99 -62.49
CA TYR A 71 23.95 -17.65 -63.34
C TYR A 71 24.70 -16.35 -62.98
N LYS A 72 24.04 -15.34 -62.39
CA LYS A 72 24.68 -14.05 -62.06
C LYS A 72 24.33 -13.63 -60.63
N PRO A 73 25.32 -13.24 -59.80
CA PRO A 73 25.03 -12.84 -58.43
C PRO A 73 24.20 -11.57 -58.36
N VAL A 74 23.35 -11.48 -57.33
CA VAL A 74 22.61 -10.25 -56.98
C VAL A 74 23.51 -9.36 -56.14
N ARG A 75 23.74 -8.13 -56.60
CA ARG A 75 24.68 -7.17 -55.96
C ARG A 75 24.00 -5.86 -55.62
N ASN A 76 24.55 -5.15 -54.63
CA ASN A 76 24.10 -3.83 -54.19
C ASN A 76 22.60 -3.82 -53.86
N LEU A 77 22.18 -4.68 -52.92
CA LEU A 77 20.83 -4.64 -52.39
C LEU A 77 20.53 -3.23 -51.84
N ARG A 78 19.34 -2.73 -52.15
CA ARG A 78 18.86 -1.42 -51.71
C ARG A 78 17.51 -1.61 -51.07
N PHE A 79 17.37 -1.04 -49.89
CA PHE A 79 16.16 -1.04 -49.10
C PHE A 79 15.64 0.38 -49.02
N SER A 80 14.33 0.56 -49.19
CA SER A 80 13.69 1.83 -48.92
C SER A 80 12.28 1.63 -48.38
N ALA A 81 11.96 2.36 -47.32
CA ALA A 81 10.62 2.44 -46.75
C ALA A 81 10.01 3.81 -47.07
N THR A 82 8.76 3.81 -47.51
CA THR A 82 7.95 5.03 -47.66
C THR A 82 6.73 4.94 -46.77
N GLY A 83 6.52 5.95 -45.93
CA GLY A 83 5.46 6.02 -44.92
C GLY A 83 5.90 6.90 -43.75
N GLU A 84 4.98 7.19 -42.83
CA GLU A 84 5.26 7.95 -41.61
C GLU A 84 6.28 7.20 -40.73
N TYR A 85 7.33 7.87 -40.25
CA TYR A 85 8.41 7.22 -39.49
C TYR A 85 9.03 5.98 -40.15
N GLY A 86 9.24 6.00 -41.47
CA GLY A 86 9.88 4.88 -42.20
C GLY A 86 11.27 4.49 -41.68
N ASN A 87 11.93 5.36 -40.89
CA ASN A 87 13.19 5.10 -40.19
C ASN A 87 13.07 4.13 -39.00
N TRP A 88 11.87 3.76 -38.57
CA TRP A 88 11.66 2.70 -37.57
C TRP A 88 11.95 1.31 -38.14
N LEU A 89 11.87 1.14 -39.46
CA LEU A 89 12.25 -0.10 -40.14
C LEU A 89 13.76 -0.10 -40.37
N LYS A 90 14.45 -1.11 -39.83
CA LYS A 90 15.90 -1.25 -39.92
C LYS A 90 16.30 -2.61 -40.47
N GLU A 91 17.26 -2.62 -41.37
CA GLU A 91 17.79 -3.82 -41.98
C GLU A 91 19.14 -4.20 -41.38
N GLU A 92 19.31 -5.48 -41.09
CA GLU A 92 20.60 -6.08 -40.78
C GLU A 92 20.94 -7.15 -41.82
N LEU A 93 22.11 -6.99 -42.42
CA LEU A 93 22.66 -7.90 -43.42
C LEU A 93 24.17 -8.07 -43.19
N ASP A 94 24.64 -9.31 -43.30
CA ASP A 94 26.03 -9.72 -43.10
C ASP A 94 26.75 -10.08 -44.42
N PHE A 95 26.10 -9.82 -45.55
CA PHE A 95 26.58 -10.19 -46.89
C PHE A 95 26.49 -9.02 -47.87
N THR A 96 27.33 -9.03 -48.90
CA THR A 96 27.38 -7.98 -49.93
C THR A 96 26.77 -8.41 -51.27
N GLU A 97 26.67 -9.72 -51.52
CA GLU A 97 26.05 -10.30 -52.70
C GLU A 97 25.37 -11.65 -52.40
N ILE A 98 24.38 -12.01 -53.23
CA ILE A 98 23.75 -13.33 -53.23
C ILE A 98 24.35 -14.11 -54.40
N PRO A 99 25.13 -15.18 -54.17
CA PRO A 99 25.71 -15.97 -55.24
C PRO A 99 24.64 -16.63 -56.14
N PRO A 100 24.99 -17.00 -57.38
CA PRO A 100 24.07 -17.70 -58.28
C PRO A 100 23.50 -18.97 -57.65
N GLY A 101 22.18 -19.08 -57.60
CA GLY A 101 21.45 -20.21 -57.01
C GLY A 101 21.53 -20.35 -55.50
N GLU A 102 22.15 -19.41 -54.80
CA GLU A 102 22.16 -19.39 -53.34
C GLU A 102 21.05 -18.50 -52.76
N SER A 103 20.81 -18.70 -51.46
CA SER A 103 19.93 -17.88 -50.64
C SER A 103 20.72 -17.18 -49.55
N LYS A 104 20.34 -15.94 -49.24
CA LYS A 104 20.86 -15.18 -48.09
C LYS A 104 19.71 -14.62 -47.25
N THR A 105 19.96 -14.43 -45.96
CA THR A 105 18.95 -13.96 -45.02
C THR A 105 19.21 -12.51 -44.64
N VAL A 106 18.17 -11.68 -44.74
CA VAL A 106 18.14 -10.29 -44.26
C VAL A 106 17.20 -10.23 -43.06
N ILE A 107 17.60 -9.58 -41.98
CA ILE A 107 16.73 -9.35 -40.83
C ILE A 107 16.13 -7.96 -40.98
N LEU A 108 14.80 -7.88 -41.03
CA LEU A 108 14.07 -6.62 -40.94
C LEU A 108 13.54 -6.47 -39.51
N LYS A 109 13.95 -5.40 -38.84
CA LYS A 109 13.52 -5.03 -37.48
C LYS A 109 12.61 -3.82 -37.52
N ILE A 110 11.64 -3.78 -36.61
CA ILE A 110 10.83 -2.59 -36.33
C ILE A 110 11.14 -2.08 -34.92
N GLU A 111 11.58 -0.84 -34.83
CA GLU A 111 11.97 -0.16 -33.59
C GLU A 111 11.26 1.19 -33.48
N PRO A 112 10.03 1.23 -32.92
CA PRO A 112 9.31 2.48 -32.72
C PRO A 112 9.97 3.36 -31.65
N GLY A 113 9.98 4.67 -31.88
CA GLY A 113 10.37 5.66 -30.89
C GLY A 113 9.24 6.02 -29.92
N LEU A 114 9.57 6.73 -28.84
CA LEU A 114 8.58 7.19 -27.85
C LEU A 114 7.65 8.29 -28.39
N GLU A 115 8.01 8.90 -29.52
CA GLU A 115 7.16 9.82 -30.28
C GLU A 115 5.98 9.14 -30.99
N ALA A 116 5.90 7.81 -30.95
CA ALA A 116 4.86 7.06 -31.63
C ALA A 116 3.46 7.38 -31.06
N VAL A 117 2.52 7.65 -31.96
CA VAL A 117 1.11 7.89 -31.63
C VAL A 117 0.34 6.57 -31.76
N PRO A 118 -0.55 6.22 -30.82
CA PRO A 118 -1.38 5.02 -30.92
C PRO A 118 -2.27 4.99 -32.18
N LYS A 119 -1.94 4.13 -33.15
CA LYS A 119 -2.70 3.85 -34.39
C LYS A 119 -2.05 2.70 -35.15
N ASP A 120 -2.69 2.30 -36.24
CA ASP A 120 -2.12 1.41 -37.24
C ASP A 120 -1.19 2.19 -38.19
N TYR A 121 0.03 1.68 -38.35
CA TYR A 121 1.03 2.20 -39.27
C TYR A 121 1.18 1.26 -40.46
N VAL A 122 1.23 1.84 -41.65
CA VAL A 122 1.43 1.12 -42.90
C VAL A 122 2.57 1.75 -43.68
N TRP A 123 3.55 0.93 -44.04
CA TRP A 123 4.67 1.31 -44.88
C TRP A 123 4.64 0.55 -46.20
N THR A 124 5.05 1.22 -47.26
CA THR A 124 5.45 0.54 -48.49
C THR A 124 6.96 0.34 -48.46
N TYR A 125 7.36 -0.93 -48.44
CA TYR A 125 8.75 -1.36 -48.34
C TYR A 125 9.24 -1.92 -49.67
N ASN A 126 10.40 -1.46 -50.12
CA ASN A 126 10.94 -1.78 -51.43
C ASN A 126 12.32 -2.41 -51.28
N ILE A 127 12.49 -3.58 -51.88
CA ILE A 127 13.77 -4.29 -51.95
C ILE A 127 14.19 -4.33 -53.42
N GLY A 128 15.27 -3.65 -53.76
CA GLY A 128 15.85 -3.64 -55.10
C GLY A 128 17.31 -4.08 -55.08
N ALA A 129 17.89 -4.25 -56.26
CA ALA A 129 19.32 -4.50 -56.42
C ALA A 129 19.86 -3.83 -57.69
N TYR A 130 21.16 -3.92 -57.93
CA TYR A 130 21.72 -3.52 -59.21
C TYR A 130 21.10 -4.36 -60.35
N GLU A 131 20.57 -3.69 -61.38
CA GLU A 131 19.86 -4.32 -62.53
C GLU A 131 18.51 -4.98 -62.22
N ILE A 132 18.01 -4.91 -60.97
CA ILE A 132 16.73 -5.52 -60.55
C ILE A 132 15.76 -4.42 -60.12
N ALA A 133 14.57 -4.40 -60.73
CA ALA A 133 13.51 -3.48 -60.33
C ALA A 133 13.08 -3.75 -58.87
N ALA A 134 12.76 -2.68 -58.14
CA ALA A 134 12.38 -2.79 -56.74
C ALA A 134 11.11 -3.64 -56.58
N LYS A 135 11.18 -4.66 -55.73
CA LYS A 135 10.04 -5.48 -55.34
C LYS A 135 9.35 -4.83 -54.15
N ARG A 136 8.07 -4.52 -54.35
CA ARG A 136 7.21 -3.91 -53.34
C ARG A 136 6.66 -4.95 -52.37
N MET A 137 6.62 -4.57 -51.10
CA MET A 137 6.00 -5.30 -50.00
C MET A 137 5.31 -4.31 -49.07
N GLU A 138 4.13 -4.65 -48.56
CA GLU A 138 3.46 -3.86 -47.54
C GLU A 138 3.96 -4.29 -46.14
N VAL A 139 4.26 -3.33 -45.26
CA VAL A 139 4.64 -3.60 -43.88
C VAL A 139 3.66 -2.91 -42.96
N LYS A 140 3.11 -3.63 -41.98
CA LYS A 140 2.14 -3.12 -41.01
C LYS A 140 2.63 -3.35 -39.59
N ALA A 141 2.27 -2.43 -38.71
CA ALA A 141 2.38 -2.58 -37.27
C ALA A 141 1.37 -1.68 -36.58
N LYS A 142 0.95 -2.07 -35.38
CA LYS A 142 0.05 -1.29 -34.55
C LYS A 142 0.74 -0.81 -33.30
N ILE A 143 0.69 0.48 -33.01
CA ILE A 143 1.27 1.03 -31.77
C ILE A 143 0.22 0.98 -30.66
N VAL A 144 0.53 0.29 -29.57
CA VAL A 144 -0.35 0.17 -28.40
C VAL A 144 0.34 0.78 -27.17
N PRO A 145 -0.22 1.84 -26.56
CA PRO A 145 0.39 2.56 -25.44
C PRO A 145 0.31 1.80 -24.10
N LEU A 146 0.07 0.50 -24.15
CA LEU A 146 -0.16 -0.36 -23.00
C LEU A 146 0.67 -1.63 -23.12
N ASN A 147 1.01 -2.20 -21.97
CA ASN A 147 1.50 -3.56 -21.87
C ASN A 147 0.29 -4.47 -21.65
N ILE A 148 -0.33 -4.90 -22.75
CA ILE A 148 -1.55 -5.72 -22.76
C ILE A 148 -1.31 -6.98 -21.93
N THR A 149 -0.19 -7.66 -22.19
CA THR A 149 0.13 -8.93 -21.53
C THR A 149 0.17 -8.79 -20.00
N LYS A 150 0.90 -7.78 -19.49
CA LYS A 150 1.01 -7.51 -18.05
C LYS A 150 -0.33 -7.08 -17.44
N MET A 151 -1.14 -6.32 -18.18
CA MET A 151 -2.46 -5.87 -17.69
C MET A 151 -3.46 -7.03 -17.60
N MET A 152 -3.49 -7.92 -18.59
CA MET A 152 -4.31 -9.14 -18.54
C MET A 152 -3.90 -10.05 -17.37
N GLU A 153 -2.60 -10.23 -17.13
CA GLU A 153 -2.11 -10.94 -15.94
C GLU A 153 -2.56 -10.27 -14.64
N GLY A 154 -2.52 -8.94 -14.59
CA GLY A 154 -3.04 -8.14 -13.48
C GLY A 154 -4.51 -8.45 -13.19
N PHE A 155 -5.38 -8.40 -14.21
CA PHE A 155 -6.80 -8.74 -14.05
C PHE A 155 -7.01 -10.17 -13.56
N ARG A 156 -6.32 -11.15 -14.17
CA ARG A 156 -6.43 -12.57 -13.79
C ARG A 156 -6.00 -12.83 -12.35
N SER A 157 -5.05 -12.06 -11.83
CA SER A 157 -4.57 -12.22 -10.45
C SER A 157 -5.66 -11.97 -9.40
N PHE A 158 -6.65 -11.14 -9.70
CA PHE A 158 -7.75 -10.83 -8.77
C PHE A 158 -8.76 -11.97 -8.60
N ARG A 159 -8.81 -12.96 -9.51
CA ARG A 159 -9.70 -14.12 -9.36
C ARG A 159 -9.36 -15.02 -8.16
N GLY A 160 -8.17 -14.87 -7.60
CA GLY A 160 -7.71 -15.60 -6.41
C GLY A 160 -7.83 -14.83 -5.10
N THR A 161 -8.45 -13.65 -5.08
CA THR A 161 -8.40 -12.75 -3.92
C THR A 161 -9.73 -12.69 -3.15
N PRO A 162 -9.72 -12.21 -1.88
CA PRO A 162 -10.94 -12.06 -1.08
C PRO A 162 -12.03 -11.20 -1.74
N LEU A 163 -11.64 -10.20 -2.53
CA LEU A 163 -12.58 -9.39 -3.32
C LEU A 163 -13.44 -10.28 -4.22
N HIS A 164 -12.82 -11.18 -4.98
CA HIS A 164 -13.54 -12.05 -5.91
C HIS A 164 -14.41 -13.09 -5.20
N SER A 165 -13.93 -13.65 -4.08
CA SER A 165 -14.72 -14.62 -3.31
C SER A 165 -15.94 -14.01 -2.63
N ASN A 166 -15.82 -12.78 -2.13
CA ASN A 166 -16.86 -12.13 -1.34
C ASN A 166 -17.82 -11.32 -2.21
N TYR A 167 -17.34 -10.80 -3.36
CA TYR A 167 -18.11 -9.95 -4.27
C TYR A 167 -17.99 -10.49 -5.71
N PRO A 168 -18.83 -11.47 -6.10
CA PRO A 168 -18.79 -12.08 -7.44
C PRO A 168 -19.03 -11.08 -8.60
N SER A 169 -19.64 -9.92 -8.31
CA SER A 169 -19.78 -8.79 -9.23
C SER A 169 -18.43 -8.31 -9.79
N SER A 170 -17.35 -8.46 -9.02
CA SER A 170 -15.99 -8.17 -9.48
C SER A 170 -15.52 -9.01 -10.68
N GLU A 171 -16.09 -10.20 -10.92
CA GLU A 171 -15.74 -11.01 -12.10
C GLU A 171 -16.12 -10.32 -13.40
N SER A 172 -17.25 -9.59 -13.42
CA SER A 172 -17.67 -8.85 -14.61
C SER A 172 -16.66 -7.76 -14.97
N ILE A 173 -16.14 -7.06 -13.95
CA ILE A 173 -15.08 -6.06 -14.10
C ILE A 173 -13.80 -6.69 -14.67
N ILE A 174 -13.40 -7.84 -14.11
CA ILE A 174 -12.20 -8.57 -14.54
C ILE A 174 -12.34 -9.08 -15.97
N ALA A 175 -13.46 -9.74 -16.29
CA ALA A 175 -13.72 -10.32 -17.60
C ALA A 175 -13.78 -9.23 -18.68
N ASN A 176 -14.56 -8.17 -18.46
CA ASN A 176 -14.68 -7.07 -19.43
C ASN A 176 -13.36 -6.32 -19.60
N GLY A 177 -12.56 -6.16 -18.55
CA GLY A 177 -11.21 -5.58 -18.65
C GLY A 177 -10.28 -6.40 -19.54
N ILE A 178 -10.37 -7.73 -19.48
CA ILE A 178 -9.64 -8.65 -20.36
C ILE A 178 -10.18 -8.58 -21.79
N GLU A 179 -11.51 -8.59 -21.98
CA GLU A 179 -12.15 -8.50 -23.31
C GLU A 179 -11.75 -7.21 -24.05
N ILE A 180 -11.74 -6.05 -23.37
CA ILE A 180 -11.26 -4.80 -23.98
C ILE A 180 -9.82 -4.97 -24.49
N LEU A 181 -8.95 -5.56 -23.68
CA LEU A 181 -7.53 -5.75 -24.03
C LEU A 181 -7.35 -6.72 -25.22
N GLU A 182 -8.16 -7.78 -25.31
CA GLU A 182 -8.13 -8.74 -26.43
C GLU A 182 -8.70 -8.12 -27.73
N VAL A 183 -9.83 -7.41 -27.64
CA VAL A 183 -10.47 -6.78 -28.80
C VAL A 183 -9.60 -5.65 -29.38
N ILE A 184 -8.93 -4.88 -28.52
CA ILE A 184 -8.03 -3.81 -28.96
C ILE A 184 -6.89 -4.33 -29.83
N GLU A 185 -6.45 -5.59 -29.73
CA GLU A 185 -5.44 -6.12 -30.65
C GLU A 185 -5.97 -6.18 -32.09
N GLY A 186 -7.23 -6.58 -32.28
CA GLY A 186 -7.85 -6.80 -33.58
C GLY A 186 -8.60 -5.59 -34.19
N SER A 187 -9.00 -4.62 -33.38
CA SER A 187 -9.89 -3.52 -33.82
C SER A 187 -9.16 -2.21 -34.11
N GLU A 188 -9.60 -1.46 -35.11
CA GLU A 188 -9.08 -0.11 -35.39
C GLU A 188 -9.61 0.88 -34.33
N ILE A 189 -8.72 1.42 -33.51
CA ILE A 189 -9.06 2.31 -32.39
C ILE A 189 -8.73 3.76 -32.76
N GLY A 190 -9.69 4.65 -32.59
CA GLY A 190 -9.52 6.08 -32.84
C GLY A 190 -8.63 6.76 -31.79
N ALA A 191 -7.98 7.86 -32.15
CA ALA A 191 -7.07 8.60 -31.28
C ALA A 191 -7.74 9.12 -29.99
N GLU A 192 -9.02 9.46 -30.03
CA GLU A 192 -9.77 9.89 -28.83
C GLU A 192 -9.91 8.75 -27.82
N ASP A 193 -10.29 7.56 -28.29
CA ASP A 193 -10.46 6.38 -27.45
C ASP A 193 -9.12 5.92 -26.87
N TRP A 194 -8.03 6.02 -27.64
CA TRP A 194 -6.68 5.78 -27.13
C TRP A 194 -6.24 6.72 -26.01
N GLY A 195 -6.83 7.92 -25.92
CA GLY A 195 -6.61 8.80 -24.77
C GLY A 195 -7.30 8.30 -23.49
N LYS A 196 -8.42 7.57 -23.63
CA LYS A 196 -9.27 7.09 -22.52
C LYS A 196 -8.92 5.68 -22.07
N ILE A 197 -8.65 4.76 -23.00
CA ILE A 197 -8.41 3.33 -22.73
C ILE A 197 -7.31 3.10 -21.69
N PRO A 198 -6.11 3.72 -21.79
CA PRO A 198 -5.08 3.58 -20.76
C PRO A 198 -5.56 3.95 -19.36
N VAL A 199 -6.30 5.05 -19.27
CA VAL A 199 -6.84 5.57 -18.00
C VAL A 199 -7.93 4.64 -17.47
N LEU A 200 -8.81 4.15 -18.34
CA LEU A 200 -9.85 3.19 -18.00
C LEU A 200 -9.25 1.89 -17.45
N ILE A 201 -8.31 1.27 -18.16
CA ILE A 201 -7.72 -0.01 -17.77
C ILE A 201 -6.90 0.12 -16.48
N THR A 202 -6.05 1.13 -16.38
CA THR A 202 -5.24 1.35 -15.16
C THR A 202 -6.11 1.75 -13.98
N GLY A 203 -7.14 2.57 -14.18
CA GLY A 203 -8.15 2.90 -13.17
C GLY A 203 -8.92 1.67 -12.69
N THR A 204 -9.25 0.75 -13.60
CA THR A 204 -9.94 -0.51 -13.26
C THR A 204 -9.07 -1.43 -12.41
N LEU A 205 -7.79 -1.60 -12.75
CA LEU A 205 -6.85 -2.36 -11.92
C LEU A 205 -6.63 -1.70 -10.55
N SER A 206 -6.53 -0.36 -10.51
CA SER A 206 -6.42 0.41 -9.27
C SER A 206 -7.65 0.24 -8.38
N LEU A 207 -8.85 0.22 -8.97
CA LEU A 207 -10.09 -0.05 -8.27
C LEU A 207 -10.07 -1.44 -7.62
N LEU A 208 -9.79 -2.48 -8.40
CA LEU A 208 -9.75 -3.86 -7.90
C LEU A 208 -8.72 -4.02 -6.78
N SER A 209 -7.53 -3.40 -6.93
CA SER A 209 -6.51 -3.37 -5.87
C SER A 209 -7.03 -2.69 -4.61
N SER A 210 -7.61 -1.50 -4.75
CA SER A 210 -8.04 -0.68 -3.61
C SER A 210 -9.20 -1.33 -2.85
N LEU A 211 -10.16 -1.93 -3.55
CA LEU A 211 -11.26 -2.68 -2.92
C LEU A 211 -10.72 -3.92 -2.20
N ASN A 212 -9.82 -4.67 -2.84
CA ASN A 212 -9.22 -5.85 -2.23
C ASN A 212 -8.39 -5.50 -0.98
N ASP A 213 -7.58 -4.45 -1.05
CA ASP A 213 -6.79 -3.98 0.09
C ASP A 213 -7.69 -3.50 1.22
N GLY A 214 -8.81 -2.85 0.91
CA GLY A 214 -9.84 -2.48 1.88
C GLY A 214 -10.30 -3.70 2.70
N ILE A 215 -10.72 -4.77 2.01
CA ILE A 215 -11.17 -6.02 2.64
C ILE A 215 -10.05 -6.66 3.47
N VAL A 216 -8.84 -6.77 2.92
CA VAL A 216 -7.70 -7.38 3.61
C VAL A 216 -7.30 -6.59 4.86
N PHE A 217 -7.35 -5.26 4.82
CA PHE A 217 -7.06 -4.43 5.99
C PHE A 217 -8.17 -4.51 7.05
N THR A 218 -9.43 -4.64 6.65
CA THR A 218 -10.53 -4.90 7.59
C THR A 218 -10.34 -6.24 8.30
N ASP A 219 -10.04 -7.31 7.55
CA ASP A 219 -9.78 -8.65 8.11
C ASP A 219 -8.55 -8.65 9.05
N GLY A 220 -7.59 -7.77 8.79
CA GLY A 220 -6.42 -7.55 9.64
C GLY A 220 -6.62 -6.54 10.77
N GLU A 221 -7.86 -6.12 11.06
CA GLU A 221 -8.23 -5.14 12.10
C GLU A 221 -7.56 -3.76 11.95
N SER A 222 -7.05 -3.44 10.76
CA SER A 222 -6.38 -2.18 10.43
C SER A 222 -7.36 -1.20 9.76
N TYR A 223 -8.46 -0.90 10.43
CA TYR A 223 -9.62 -0.17 9.88
C TYR A 223 -9.29 1.20 9.27
N GLY A 224 -8.35 1.95 9.84
CA GLY A 224 -7.94 3.24 9.26
C GLY A 224 -7.37 3.09 7.85
N LYS A 225 -6.50 2.09 7.63
CA LYS A 225 -5.97 1.78 6.29
C LYS A 225 -7.03 1.21 5.36
N ALA A 226 -7.97 0.42 5.90
CA ALA A 226 -9.09 -0.08 5.12
C ALA A 226 -9.90 1.08 4.52
N VAL A 227 -10.26 2.07 5.33
CA VAL A 227 -11.02 3.26 4.91
C VAL A 227 -10.24 4.12 3.91
N GLU A 228 -8.93 4.26 4.08
CA GLU A 228 -8.07 4.94 3.12
C GLU A 228 -8.08 4.24 1.75
N SER A 229 -7.92 2.92 1.72
CA SER A 229 -8.01 2.11 0.49
C SER A 229 -9.39 2.20 -0.16
N LEU A 230 -10.48 2.13 0.63
CA LEU A 230 -11.84 2.26 0.11
C LEU A 230 -12.16 3.67 -0.42
N SER A 231 -11.51 4.70 0.13
CA SER A 231 -11.57 6.06 -0.41
C SER A 231 -10.86 6.14 -1.77
N ALA A 232 -9.71 5.50 -1.92
CA ALA A 232 -9.01 5.39 -3.21
C ALA A 232 -9.82 4.59 -4.25
N ALA A 233 -10.54 3.56 -3.82
CA ALA A 233 -11.49 2.82 -4.66
C ALA A 233 -12.57 3.76 -5.23
N SER A 234 -13.18 4.60 -4.38
CA SER A 234 -14.21 5.57 -4.83
C SER A 234 -13.67 6.56 -5.89
N VAL A 235 -12.42 7.02 -5.75
CA VAL A 235 -11.76 7.87 -6.76
C VAL A 235 -11.52 7.11 -8.06
N SER A 236 -11.12 5.84 -7.97
CA SER A 236 -10.92 4.98 -9.14
C SER A 236 -12.23 4.74 -9.89
N THR A 237 -13.34 4.52 -9.18
CA THR A 237 -14.69 4.39 -9.76
C THR A 237 -15.12 5.63 -10.53
N ALA A 238 -14.90 6.83 -9.98
CA ALA A 238 -15.19 8.08 -10.69
C ALA A 238 -14.31 8.28 -11.93
N THR A 239 -13.05 7.82 -11.86
CA THR A 239 -12.11 7.86 -12.98
C THR A 239 -12.55 6.93 -14.11
N ILE A 240 -12.98 5.71 -13.78
CA ILE A 240 -13.55 4.74 -14.73
C ILE A 240 -14.78 5.33 -15.42
N ALA A 241 -15.75 5.86 -14.64
CA ALA A 241 -16.98 6.44 -15.18
C ALA A 241 -16.73 7.62 -16.14
N SER A 242 -15.68 8.41 -15.90
CA SER A 242 -15.31 9.53 -16.77
C SER A 242 -14.65 9.09 -18.09
N ASN A 243 -14.14 7.85 -18.17
CA ASN A 243 -13.37 7.34 -19.29
C ASN A 243 -14.01 6.12 -19.99
N SER A 244 -15.18 5.67 -19.53
CA SER A 244 -15.90 4.52 -20.09
C SER A 244 -16.65 4.83 -21.39
N ASN A 245 -16.94 6.10 -21.67
CA ASN A 245 -17.60 6.51 -22.92
C ASN A 245 -16.61 6.51 -24.10
N LEU A 246 -16.52 5.36 -24.76
CA LEU A 246 -15.67 5.11 -25.93
C LEU A 246 -16.49 5.16 -27.22
N ASN A 247 -15.90 5.68 -28.30
CA ASN A 247 -16.55 5.78 -29.61
C ASN A 247 -16.52 4.46 -30.40
N ASN A 248 -15.49 3.62 -30.18
CA ASN A 248 -15.35 2.34 -30.84
C ASN A 248 -16.41 1.34 -30.34
N ARG A 249 -17.25 0.87 -31.28
CA ARG A 249 -18.39 -0.02 -30.99
C ARG A 249 -18.02 -1.42 -30.50
N ASP A 250 -16.81 -1.88 -30.80
CA ASP A 250 -16.36 -3.21 -30.41
C ASP A 250 -15.99 -3.26 -28.91
N ILE A 251 -15.66 -2.12 -28.30
CA ILE A 251 -15.23 -2.01 -26.91
C ILE A 251 -16.11 -1.12 -26.03
N SER A 252 -16.99 -0.30 -26.61
CA SER A 252 -17.83 0.64 -25.84
C SER A 252 -18.74 -0.08 -24.85
N GLY A 253 -19.34 -1.21 -25.25
CA GLY A 253 -20.21 -2.00 -24.36
C GLY A 253 -19.47 -2.52 -23.14
N TYR A 254 -18.28 -3.12 -23.33
CA TYR A 254 -17.45 -3.59 -22.22
C TYR A 254 -17.02 -2.47 -21.29
N ALA A 255 -16.70 -1.28 -21.82
CA ALA A 255 -16.30 -0.13 -21.02
C ALA A 255 -17.47 0.42 -20.18
N GLU A 256 -18.68 0.48 -20.74
CA GLU A 256 -19.90 0.84 -20.02
C GLU A 256 -20.22 -0.18 -18.91
N ASP A 257 -20.11 -1.48 -19.21
CA ASP A 257 -20.33 -2.55 -18.25
C ASP A 257 -19.30 -2.49 -17.10
N ILE A 258 -18.02 -2.25 -17.39
CA ILE A 258 -17.00 -2.02 -16.33
C ILE A 258 -17.41 -0.85 -15.44
N SER A 259 -17.88 0.26 -16.02
CA SER A 259 -18.28 1.43 -15.24
C SER A 259 -19.48 1.15 -14.35
N ALA A 260 -20.49 0.45 -14.85
CA ALA A 260 -21.68 0.10 -14.08
C ALA A 260 -21.33 -0.87 -12.93
N GLU A 261 -20.56 -1.90 -13.24
CA GLU A 261 -20.16 -2.91 -12.24
C GLU A 261 -19.15 -2.37 -11.23
N ALA A 262 -18.27 -1.45 -11.63
CA ALA A 262 -17.40 -0.70 -10.72
C ALA A 262 -18.22 0.08 -9.69
N ASP A 263 -19.25 0.81 -10.12
CA ASP A 263 -20.14 1.56 -9.23
C ASP A 263 -20.92 0.64 -8.29
N ASN A 264 -21.49 -0.45 -8.81
CA ASN A 264 -22.21 -1.45 -8.02
C ASN A 264 -21.30 -2.12 -6.97
N THR A 265 -20.18 -2.70 -7.40
CA THR A 265 -19.24 -3.41 -6.51
C THR A 265 -18.67 -2.47 -5.46
N THR A 266 -18.32 -1.23 -5.83
CA THR A 266 -17.83 -0.23 -4.87
C THR A 266 -18.90 0.07 -3.82
N LYS A 267 -20.16 0.28 -4.22
CA LYS A 267 -21.25 0.53 -3.28
C LYS A 267 -21.50 -0.65 -2.34
N GLU A 268 -21.48 -1.87 -2.87
CA GLU A 268 -21.66 -3.10 -2.08
C GLU A 268 -20.57 -3.20 -1.00
N VAL A 269 -19.30 -3.12 -1.40
CA VAL A 269 -18.15 -3.18 -0.47
C VAL A 269 -18.23 -2.06 0.56
N LEU A 270 -18.41 -0.80 0.13
CA LEU A 270 -18.49 0.34 1.05
C LEU A 270 -19.64 0.20 2.06
N MET A 271 -20.78 -0.34 1.63
CA MET A 271 -21.97 -0.51 2.47
C MET A 271 -21.75 -1.59 3.53
N ASP A 272 -21.16 -2.72 3.15
CA ASP A 272 -20.91 -3.82 4.08
C ASP A 272 -19.83 -3.43 5.10
N GLU A 273 -18.77 -2.76 4.66
CA GLU A 273 -17.71 -2.22 5.52
C GLU A 273 -18.24 -1.12 6.47
N ALA A 274 -19.10 -0.23 5.98
CA ALA A 274 -19.73 0.80 6.82
C ALA A 274 -20.59 0.19 7.93
N LYS A 275 -21.41 -0.83 7.59
CA LYS A 275 -22.24 -1.55 8.57
C LYS A 275 -21.41 -2.31 9.58
N LEU A 276 -20.32 -2.94 9.14
CA LEU A 276 -19.39 -3.65 10.03
C LEU A 276 -18.79 -2.68 11.06
N LEU A 277 -18.33 -1.51 10.61
CA LEU A 277 -17.75 -0.48 11.48
C LEU A 277 -18.79 0.13 12.43
N GLU A 278 -20.02 0.37 11.95
CA GLU A 278 -21.14 0.83 12.79
C GLU A 278 -21.46 -0.19 13.90
N LEU A 279 -21.53 -1.49 13.55
CA LEU A 279 -21.76 -2.57 14.51
C LEU A 279 -20.61 -2.72 15.51
N ARG A 280 -19.36 -2.58 15.04
CA ARG A 280 -18.17 -2.56 15.91
C ARG A 280 -18.27 -1.41 16.91
N GLY A 281 -18.49 -0.19 16.43
CA GLY A 281 -18.65 1.00 17.27
C GLY A 281 -19.73 0.83 18.33
N TRP A 282 -20.89 0.28 17.94
CA TRP A 282 -21.99 -0.03 18.86
C TRP A 282 -21.59 -1.07 19.91
N THR A 283 -20.92 -2.14 19.50
CA THR A 283 -20.50 -3.24 20.39
C THR A 283 -19.50 -2.74 21.44
N LEU A 284 -18.49 -1.98 21.01
CA LEU A 284 -17.49 -1.39 21.89
C LEU A 284 -18.12 -0.39 22.87
N LYS A 285 -19.00 0.50 22.38
CA LYS A 285 -19.76 1.44 23.21
C LYS A 285 -20.55 0.69 24.29
N LYS A 286 -21.26 -0.38 23.93
CA LYS A 286 -22.07 -1.18 24.87
C LYS A 286 -21.21 -1.93 25.90
N ALA A 287 -20.06 -2.46 25.49
CA ALA A 287 -19.12 -3.10 26.40
C ALA A 287 -18.63 -2.10 27.46
N VAL A 288 -18.25 -0.89 27.04
CA VAL A 288 -17.83 0.18 27.96
C VAL A 288 -18.95 0.62 28.90
N GLU A 289 -20.15 0.88 28.38
CA GLU A 289 -21.32 1.25 29.20
C GLU A 289 -21.63 0.18 30.27
N HIS A 290 -21.54 -1.10 29.90
CA HIS A 290 -21.78 -2.21 30.82
C HIS A 290 -20.71 -2.31 31.90
N ALA A 291 -19.43 -2.17 31.53
CA ALA A 291 -18.32 -2.22 32.47
C ALA A 291 -18.38 -1.07 33.50
N ILE A 292 -18.76 0.13 33.07
CA ILE A 292 -18.96 1.28 33.97
C ILE A 292 -20.14 1.04 34.91
N ALA A 293 -21.28 0.53 34.41
CA ALA A 293 -22.47 0.32 35.22
C ALA A 293 -22.29 -0.74 36.32
N ASN A 294 -21.43 -1.74 36.09
CA ASN A 294 -21.16 -2.83 37.02
C ASN A 294 -19.86 -2.68 37.81
N ASP A 295 -19.14 -1.56 37.65
CA ASP A 295 -17.82 -1.31 38.24
C ASP A 295 -16.78 -2.43 37.93
N ASP A 296 -16.91 -3.06 36.76
CA ASP A 296 -15.99 -4.11 36.26
C ASP A 296 -15.17 -3.62 35.07
N ILE A 297 -14.52 -2.47 35.25
CA ILE A 297 -13.61 -1.89 34.25
C ILE A 297 -12.40 -2.80 34.01
N SER A 298 -12.07 -3.64 34.99
CA SER A 298 -10.96 -4.59 34.90
C SER A 298 -11.16 -5.64 33.78
N GLY A 299 -12.41 -6.03 33.52
CA GLY A 299 -12.80 -7.01 32.51
C GLY A 299 -12.76 -6.52 31.05
N LEU A 300 -12.67 -5.20 30.82
CA LEU A 300 -12.57 -4.65 29.46
C LEU A 300 -11.31 -5.16 28.76
N LYS A 301 -11.48 -5.66 27.53
CA LYS A 301 -10.39 -5.94 26.61
C LYS A 301 -9.70 -4.65 26.16
N GLU A 302 -8.55 -4.78 25.52
CA GLU A 302 -7.74 -3.64 25.11
C GLU A 302 -8.46 -2.72 24.11
N GLU A 303 -9.18 -3.32 23.16
CA GLU A 303 -9.98 -2.63 22.14
C GLU A 303 -11.32 -2.07 22.65
N GLU A 304 -11.79 -2.54 23.81
CA GLU A 304 -13.08 -2.17 24.39
C GLU A 304 -12.96 -0.85 25.16
N ASN A 305 -12.80 0.24 24.42
CA ASN A 305 -12.63 1.58 24.95
C ASN A 305 -13.41 2.63 24.14
N VAL A 306 -13.58 3.82 24.73
CA VAL A 306 -14.38 4.90 24.14
C VAL A 306 -13.76 5.43 22.84
N LEU A 307 -12.43 5.56 22.79
CA LEU A 307 -11.72 6.05 21.61
C LEU A 307 -11.93 5.14 20.39
N GLU A 308 -11.74 3.84 20.55
CA GLU A 308 -11.94 2.85 19.49
C GLU A 308 -13.40 2.80 19.01
N ALA A 309 -14.36 2.95 19.92
CA ALA A 309 -15.76 3.10 19.57
C ALA A 309 -16.00 4.37 18.74
N ALA A 310 -15.46 5.52 19.16
CA ALA A 310 -15.58 6.79 18.46
C ALA A 310 -14.97 6.73 17.04
N LEU A 311 -13.77 6.16 16.92
CA LEU A 311 -13.08 5.98 15.64
C LEU A 311 -13.89 5.09 14.68
N SER A 312 -14.48 4.01 15.19
CA SER A 312 -15.35 3.14 14.37
C SER A 312 -16.51 3.90 13.75
N TYR A 313 -17.19 4.74 14.54
CA TYR A 313 -18.27 5.59 14.05
C TYR A 313 -17.78 6.66 13.05
N GLN A 314 -16.60 7.26 13.29
CA GLN A 314 -16.02 8.21 12.34
C GLN A 314 -15.68 7.55 10.99
N TYR A 315 -15.11 6.34 11.02
CA TYR A 315 -14.82 5.56 9.82
C TYR A 315 -16.10 5.16 9.07
N ALA A 316 -17.12 4.67 9.78
CA ALA A 316 -18.43 4.39 9.18
C ALA A 316 -19.04 5.65 8.53
N ALA A 317 -18.96 6.80 9.21
CA ALA A 317 -19.41 8.07 8.66
C ALA A 317 -18.68 8.49 7.37
N MET A 318 -17.37 8.23 7.27
CA MET A 318 -16.61 8.48 6.04
C MET A 318 -17.14 7.62 4.89
N LEU A 319 -17.33 6.31 5.12
CA LEU A 319 -17.84 5.39 4.09
C LEU A 319 -19.27 5.72 3.68
N TYR A 320 -20.18 6.01 4.63
CA TYR A 320 -21.53 6.50 4.31
C TYR A 320 -21.50 7.85 3.55
N GLY A 321 -20.49 8.68 3.80
CA GLY A 321 -20.24 9.89 3.03
C GLY A 321 -19.90 9.61 1.56
N LEU A 322 -19.09 8.59 1.29
CA LEU A 322 -18.76 8.15 -0.07
C LEU A 322 -19.99 7.54 -0.78
N LEU A 323 -20.85 6.85 -0.03
CA LEU A 323 -22.13 6.32 -0.51
C LEU A 323 -23.21 7.41 -0.73
N ASN A 324 -22.93 8.67 -0.37
CA ASN A 324 -23.88 9.78 -0.37
C ASN A 324 -25.14 9.52 0.50
N ASP A 325 -25.02 8.66 1.52
CA ASP A 325 -26.06 8.44 2.53
C ASP A 325 -25.91 9.49 3.63
N LYS A 326 -26.65 10.59 3.47
CA LYS A 326 -26.59 11.74 4.39
C LYS A 326 -27.14 11.42 5.77
N GLU A 327 -28.19 10.59 5.85
CA GLU A 327 -28.84 10.27 7.12
C GLU A 327 -27.90 9.43 7.98
N LYS A 328 -27.39 8.33 7.42
CA LYS A 328 -26.46 7.46 8.13
C LYS A 328 -25.15 8.16 8.44
N ARG A 329 -24.62 8.98 7.52
CA ARG A 329 -23.43 9.78 7.81
C ARG A 329 -23.64 10.69 9.02
N LEU A 330 -24.74 11.44 9.07
CA LEU A 330 -24.98 12.39 10.17
C LEU A 330 -25.20 11.68 11.50
N GLU A 331 -25.90 10.54 11.49
CA GLU A 331 -26.06 9.68 12.67
C GLU A 331 -24.69 9.23 13.23
N ASN A 332 -23.82 8.68 12.37
CA ASN A 332 -22.51 8.21 12.77
C ASN A 332 -21.57 9.36 13.19
N VAL A 333 -21.64 10.53 12.54
CA VAL A 333 -20.90 11.73 12.97
C VAL A 333 -21.35 12.18 14.36
N TYR A 334 -22.65 12.19 14.63
CA TYR A 334 -23.19 12.57 15.93
C TYR A 334 -22.72 11.61 17.02
N GLU A 335 -22.90 10.31 16.83
CA GLU A 335 -22.47 9.28 17.79
C GLU A 335 -20.95 9.32 18.03
N GLY A 336 -20.15 9.45 16.96
CA GLY A 336 -18.70 9.60 17.06
C GLY A 336 -18.29 10.85 17.84
N SER A 337 -18.98 11.99 17.64
CA SER A 337 -18.71 13.23 18.37
C SER A 337 -19.05 13.10 19.86
N VAL A 338 -20.20 12.51 20.19
CA VAL A 338 -20.60 12.29 21.59
C VAL A 338 -19.59 11.41 22.32
N LEU A 339 -19.07 10.38 21.67
CA LEU A 339 -18.03 9.53 22.24
C LEU A 339 -16.68 10.24 22.34
N MET A 340 -16.33 11.10 21.39
CA MET A 340 -15.11 11.90 21.47
C MET A 340 -15.17 12.93 22.61
N ASP A 341 -16.31 13.59 22.80
CA ASP A 341 -16.53 14.46 23.95
C ASP A 341 -16.42 13.67 25.26
N LYS A 342 -16.93 12.43 25.28
CA LYS A 342 -16.81 11.54 26.44
C LYS A 342 -15.37 11.10 26.70
N HIS A 343 -14.61 10.82 25.64
CA HIS A 343 -13.18 10.53 25.72
C HIS A 343 -12.44 11.71 26.38
N ASP A 344 -12.67 12.92 25.89
CA ASP A 344 -11.99 14.12 26.39
C ASP A 344 -12.35 14.43 27.84
N GLU A 345 -13.62 14.24 28.23
CA GLU A 345 -14.08 14.32 29.62
C GLU A 345 -13.32 13.32 30.51
N LEU A 346 -13.24 12.05 30.10
CA LEU A 346 -12.57 11.00 30.87
C LEU A 346 -11.07 11.27 31.03
N VAL A 347 -10.40 11.70 29.96
CA VAL A 347 -8.97 12.04 29.98
C VAL A 347 -8.71 13.26 30.86
N SER A 348 -9.55 14.29 30.77
CA SER A 348 -9.47 15.49 31.61
C SER A 348 -9.65 15.14 33.10
N ASP A 349 -10.69 14.39 33.43
CA ASP A 349 -10.95 13.92 34.80
C ASP A 349 -9.82 13.07 35.36
N ALA A 350 -9.30 12.13 34.56
CA ALA A 350 -8.17 11.28 34.96
C ALA A 350 -6.91 12.11 35.25
N THR A 351 -6.68 13.14 34.44
CA THR A 351 -5.55 14.05 34.60
C THR A 351 -5.70 14.91 35.86
N ASP A 352 -6.89 15.43 36.14
CA ASP A 352 -7.16 16.18 37.37
C ASP A 352 -6.97 15.31 38.63
N LEU A 353 -7.44 14.06 38.60
CA LEU A 353 -7.21 13.09 39.68
C LEU A 353 -5.71 12.82 39.90
N ARG A 354 -4.95 12.65 38.81
CA ARG A 354 -3.49 12.46 38.90
C ARG A 354 -2.81 13.68 39.53
N LEU A 355 -3.17 14.89 39.11
CA LEU A 355 -2.65 16.14 39.70
C LEU A 355 -3.02 16.28 41.18
N ARG A 356 -4.25 15.91 41.58
CA ARG A 356 -4.66 15.89 42.99
C ARG A 356 -3.86 14.87 43.80
N ALA A 357 -3.56 13.71 43.24
CA ALA A 357 -2.70 12.72 43.88
C ALA A 357 -1.29 13.25 44.08
N GLU A 358 -0.69 13.84 43.06
CA GLU A 358 0.65 14.46 43.12
C GLU A 358 0.71 15.57 44.18
N ASN A 359 -0.29 16.46 44.20
CA ASN A 359 -0.39 17.51 45.22
C ASN A 359 -0.52 16.92 46.63
N SER A 360 -1.36 15.90 46.83
CA SER A 360 -1.52 15.26 48.14
C SER A 360 -0.22 14.60 48.62
N ILE A 361 0.55 13.98 47.72
CA ILE A 361 1.86 13.41 48.03
C ILE A 361 2.86 14.51 48.36
N ALA A 362 2.90 15.58 47.57
CA ALA A 362 3.83 16.70 47.76
C ALA A 362 3.60 17.41 49.09
N THR A 363 2.34 17.76 49.41
CA THR A 363 1.97 18.37 50.70
C THR A 363 2.36 17.46 51.87
N SER A 364 2.08 16.16 51.78
CA SER A 364 2.47 15.23 52.85
C SER A 364 3.99 15.10 53.01
N LYS A 365 4.75 15.15 51.90
CA LYS A 365 6.23 15.17 51.93
C LYS A 365 6.80 16.43 52.58
N GLU A 366 6.11 17.55 52.50
CA GLU A 366 6.54 18.85 53.07
C GLU A 366 6.11 19.02 54.53
N GLU A 367 4.86 18.67 54.86
CA GLU A 367 4.25 18.95 56.16
C GLU A 367 4.36 17.78 57.16
N ASP A 368 4.23 16.53 56.67
CA ASP A 368 4.16 15.36 57.56
C ASP A 368 5.51 14.67 57.75
N LEU A 369 6.37 14.71 56.72
CA LEU A 369 7.62 13.95 56.65
C LEU A 369 8.86 14.81 56.89
N SER A 370 9.86 14.21 57.54
CA SER A 370 11.18 14.81 57.72
C SER A 370 12.15 14.31 56.65
N ARG A 371 12.82 15.23 55.95
CA ARG A 371 13.85 14.88 54.97
C ARG A 371 15.21 14.71 55.64
N ILE A 372 15.80 13.52 55.50
CA ILE A 372 17.18 13.22 55.92
C ILE A 372 17.94 12.72 54.70
N GLY A 373 18.79 13.57 54.12
CA GLY A 373 19.43 13.31 52.83
C GLY A 373 18.39 13.23 51.70
N ASP A 374 18.36 12.10 51.00
CA ASP A 374 17.38 11.80 49.94
C ASP A 374 16.19 10.97 50.42
N MET A 375 16.10 10.69 51.73
CA MET A 375 14.99 9.91 52.31
C MET A 375 13.97 10.80 53.00
N TYR A 376 12.69 10.51 52.76
CA TYR A 376 11.58 11.07 53.52
C TYR A 376 11.18 10.08 54.62
N LEU A 377 11.18 10.55 55.86
CA LEU A 377 10.96 9.72 57.05
C LEU A 377 9.84 10.31 57.89
N LEU A 378 8.89 9.46 58.29
CA LEU A 378 7.92 9.81 59.31
C LEU A 378 8.59 9.64 60.67
N LEU A 379 8.95 10.74 61.34
CA LEU A 379 9.60 10.72 62.65
C LEU A 379 8.69 11.22 63.77
N ASN A 380 7.73 12.09 63.46
CA ASN A 380 6.77 12.64 64.40
C ASN A 380 5.52 11.73 64.46
N PRO A 381 5.24 11.07 65.60
CA PRO A 381 4.06 10.20 65.72
C PRO A 381 2.73 10.93 65.54
N TYR A 382 2.67 12.24 65.85
CA TYR A 382 1.45 13.03 65.70
C TYR A 382 1.05 13.24 64.22
N ASN A 383 1.99 13.12 63.29
CA ASN A 383 1.75 13.27 61.85
C ASN A 383 1.40 11.93 61.17
N TYR A 384 1.32 10.83 61.93
CA TYR A 384 1.05 9.50 61.35
C TYR A 384 -0.32 9.43 60.66
N ASP A 385 -1.36 9.95 61.31
CA ASP A 385 -2.72 9.90 60.78
C ASP A 385 -2.89 10.81 59.55
N THR A 386 -2.24 11.98 59.55
CA THR A 386 -2.27 12.92 58.41
C THR A 386 -1.52 12.35 57.22
N PHE A 387 -0.30 11.82 57.41
CA PHE A 387 0.47 11.13 56.37
C PHE A 387 -0.31 9.97 55.76
N LEU A 388 -0.82 9.06 56.59
CA LEU A 388 -1.51 7.86 56.12
C LEU A 388 -2.77 8.23 55.34
N LYS A 389 -3.50 9.27 55.78
CA LYS A 389 -4.68 9.78 55.08
C LYS A 389 -4.31 10.36 53.73
N SER A 390 -3.27 11.18 53.64
CA SER A 390 -2.81 11.78 52.38
C SER A 390 -2.39 10.72 51.37
N TYR A 391 -1.54 9.77 51.77
CA TYR A 391 -1.08 8.70 50.87
C TYR A 391 -2.20 7.76 50.43
N LYS A 392 -3.15 7.41 51.32
CA LYS A 392 -4.34 6.64 50.94
C LYS A 392 -5.25 7.40 49.99
N THR A 393 -5.39 8.71 50.18
CA THR A 393 -6.18 9.57 49.27
C THR A 393 -5.54 9.60 47.89
N ALA A 394 -4.21 9.78 47.81
CA ALA A 394 -3.46 9.72 46.57
C ALA A 394 -3.54 8.33 45.90
N GLU A 395 -3.53 7.24 46.68
CA GLU A 395 -3.75 5.88 46.17
C GLU A 395 -5.12 5.73 45.50
N ILE A 396 -6.17 6.26 46.12
CA ILE A 396 -7.53 6.25 45.56
C ILE A 396 -7.57 7.05 44.26
N TYR A 397 -7.03 8.27 44.26
CA TYR A 397 -7.01 9.13 43.07
C TYR A 397 -6.26 8.51 41.90
N LEU A 398 -5.07 7.92 42.12
CA LEU A 398 -4.33 7.23 41.07
C LEU A 398 -5.05 5.95 40.60
N GLY A 399 -5.73 5.25 41.51
CA GLY A 399 -6.58 4.11 41.18
C GLY A 399 -7.71 4.51 40.22
N GLU A 400 -8.48 5.52 40.59
CA GLU A 400 -9.58 6.05 39.78
C GLU A 400 -9.09 6.64 38.44
N ALA A 401 -7.98 7.39 38.45
CA ALA A 401 -7.38 7.94 37.24
C ALA A 401 -6.97 6.83 36.26
N SER A 402 -6.35 5.75 36.75
CA SER A 402 -5.97 4.62 35.91
C SER A 402 -7.20 3.97 35.25
N GLN A 403 -8.29 3.76 36.00
CA GLN A 403 -9.50 3.19 35.41
C GLN A 403 -10.10 4.11 34.34
N LYS A 404 -10.14 5.44 34.58
CA LYS A 404 -10.62 6.41 33.58
C LYS A 404 -9.77 6.41 32.30
N TYR A 405 -8.44 6.37 32.40
CA TYR A 405 -7.58 6.24 31.21
C TYR A 405 -7.77 4.92 30.47
N LYS A 406 -8.02 3.82 31.19
CA LYS A 406 -8.34 2.52 30.57
C LYS A 406 -9.64 2.60 29.77
N VAL A 407 -10.69 3.19 30.35
CA VAL A 407 -11.99 3.35 29.70
C VAL A 407 -11.90 4.31 28.50
N SER A 408 -11.13 5.40 28.61
CA SER A 408 -10.96 6.34 27.50
C SER A 408 -10.24 5.68 26.32
N GLY A 409 -9.30 4.76 26.58
CA GLY A 409 -8.46 4.13 25.55
C GLY A 409 -7.03 4.65 25.55
N GLU A 410 -6.66 5.50 26.51
CA GLU A 410 -5.32 6.08 26.63
C GLU A 410 -4.34 5.10 27.29
N ARG A 411 -3.94 4.07 26.53
CA ARG A 411 -3.11 2.96 27.02
C ARG A 411 -1.79 3.42 27.66
N PHE A 412 -1.10 4.36 27.03
CA PHE A 412 0.17 4.86 27.53
C PHE A 412 0.00 5.54 28.91
N LEU A 413 -1.01 6.40 29.05
CA LEU A 413 -1.30 7.09 30.30
C LEU A 413 -1.82 6.13 31.38
N TYR A 414 -2.59 5.12 30.98
CA TYR A 414 -2.99 4.03 31.87
C TYR A 414 -1.79 3.30 32.47
N ASP A 415 -0.88 2.81 31.63
CA ASP A 415 0.29 2.05 32.07
C ASP A 415 1.20 2.89 32.95
N GLN A 416 1.41 4.16 32.60
CA GLN A 416 2.17 5.11 33.42
C GLN A 416 1.53 5.32 34.80
N THR A 417 0.23 5.61 34.83
CA THR A 417 -0.50 5.88 36.10
C THR A 417 -0.56 4.64 36.99
N LYS A 418 -0.69 3.45 36.40
CA LYS A 418 -0.63 2.18 37.12
C LYS A 418 0.76 1.94 37.72
N GLY A 419 1.82 2.28 36.97
CA GLY A 419 3.19 2.30 37.48
C GLY A 419 3.33 3.23 38.70
N ASP A 420 2.85 4.47 38.58
CA ASP A 420 2.88 5.46 39.66
C ASP A 420 2.13 4.97 40.91
N LEU A 421 0.96 4.33 40.73
CA LEU A 421 0.20 3.72 41.83
C LEU A 421 1.01 2.61 42.54
N THR A 422 1.69 1.74 41.80
CA THR A 422 2.51 0.68 42.39
C THR A 422 3.71 1.24 43.14
N ASN A 423 4.33 2.30 42.61
CA ASN A 423 5.44 3.00 43.25
C ASN A 423 4.98 3.67 44.54
N LEU A 424 3.83 4.35 44.53
CA LEU A 424 3.24 4.97 45.72
C LEU A 424 2.97 3.95 46.83
N LYS A 425 2.39 2.79 46.49
CA LYS A 425 2.15 1.69 47.44
C LYS A 425 3.44 1.11 48.03
N SER A 426 4.51 1.10 47.24
CA SER A 426 5.83 0.67 47.69
C SER A 426 6.44 1.70 48.63
N GLU A 427 6.42 2.98 48.25
CA GLU A 427 6.92 4.11 49.03
C GLU A 427 6.21 4.20 50.39
N MET A 428 4.88 4.13 50.40
CA MET A 428 4.09 4.15 51.64
C MET A 428 4.49 2.99 52.57
N ARG A 429 4.63 1.76 52.05
CA ARG A 429 5.05 0.59 52.85
C ARG A 429 6.46 0.76 53.41
N PHE A 430 7.37 1.32 52.62
CA PHE A 430 8.74 1.58 53.05
C PHE A 430 8.80 2.60 54.19
N ILE A 431 8.09 3.73 54.04
CA ILE A 431 8.02 4.77 55.08
C ILE A 431 7.39 4.22 56.37
N LEU A 432 6.30 3.46 56.26
CA LEU A 432 5.64 2.84 57.42
C LEU A 432 6.56 1.84 58.14
N SER A 433 7.29 1.01 57.40
CA SER A 433 8.25 0.05 57.97
C SER A 433 9.33 0.78 58.77
N LEU A 434 9.90 1.85 58.21
CA LEU A 434 10.90 2.66 58.90
C LEU A 434 10.34 3.38 60.14
N PHE A 435 9.10 3.87 60.07
CA PHE A 435 8.42 4.46 61.23
C PHE A 435 8.30 3.45 62.38
N PHE A 436 7.87 2.21 62.11
CA PHE A 436 7.78 1.18 63.15
C PHE A 436 9.15 0.80 63.72
N ILE A 437 10.20 0.72 62.88
CA ILE A 437 11.58 0.50 63.35
C ILE A 437 12.04 1.64 64.26
N ALA A 438 11.79 2.89 63.88
CA ALA A 438 12.13 4.05 64.69
C ALA A 438 11.35 4.05 66.02
N GLY A 439 10.06 3.70 66.00
CA GLY A 439 9.24 3.53 67.19
C GLY A 439 9.81 2.51 68.17
N ILE A 440 10.24 1.35 67.69
CA ILE A 440 10.91 0.33 68.51
C ILE A 440 12.19 0.90 69.15
N PHE A 441 13.01 1.62 68.37
CA PHE A 441 14.22 2.27 68.90
C PHE A 441 13.90 3.30 69.99
N TYR A 442 12.87 4.13 69.81
CA TYR A 442 12.43 5.08 70.85
C TYR A 442 11.97 4.36 72.12
N CYS A 443 11.21 3.27 72.01
CA CYS A 443 10.83 2.45 73.17
C CYS A 443 12.05 1.88 73.90
N VAL A 444 13.04 1.36 73.16
CA VAL A 444 14.29 0.84 73.74
C VAL A 444 15.06 1.94 74.48
N LEU A 445 15.21 3.12 73.87
CA LEU A 445 15.86 4.27 74.49
C LEU A 445 15.13 4.76 75.74
N PHE A 446 13.80 4.78 75.70
CA PHE A 446 12.97 5.17 76.83
C PHE A 446 13.08 4.18 78.01
N ILE A 447 13.01 2.87 77.73
CA ILE A 447 13.24 1.82 78.74
C ILE A 447 14.65 1.95 79.32
N TYR A 448 15.66 2.20 78.49
CA TYR A 448 17.03 2.42 78.93
C TYR A 448 17.14 3.65 79.85
N ALA A 449 16.52 4.78 79.47
CA ALA A 449 16.51 6.00 80.27
C ALA A 449 15.83 5.79 81.63
N ILE A 450 14.64 5.16 81.65
CA ILE A 450 13.95 4.80 82.91
C ILE A 450 14.83 3.91 83.76
N THR A 451 15.40 2.84 83.18
CA THR A 451 16.25 1.90 83.91
C THR A 451 17.47 2.60 84.51
N ARG A 452 18.06 3.56 83.77
CA ARG A 452 19.18 4.37 84.24
C ARG A 452 18.78 5.32 85.36
N ILE A 453 17.63 5.99 85.23
CA ILE A 453 17.09 6.87 86.28
C ILE A 453 16.83 6.05 87.53
N VAL A 454 16.09 4.93 87.44
CA VAL A 454 15.77 4.05 88.56
C VAL A 454 17.03 3.49 89.25
N ARG A 455 18.05 3.07 88.48
CA ARG A 455 19.33 2.65 89.04
C ARG A 455 20.06 3.80 89.73
N GLY A 456 20.03 5.00 89.14
CA GLY A 456 20.62 6.21 89.72
C GLY A 456 19.94 6.64 91.02
N THR A 457 18.61 6.63 91.07
CA THR A 457 17.86 6.90 92.30
C THR A 457 18.06 5.82 93.35
N MET A 458 18.16 4.53 92.97
CA MET A 458 18.52 3.48 93.93
C MET A 458 19.93 3.65 94.48
N ALA A 459 20.92 4.04 93.65
CA ALA A 459 22.27 4.34 94.11
C ALA A 459 22.30 5.55 95.06
N TYR A 460 21.58 6.62 94.72
CA TYR A 460 21.44 7.80 95.58
C TYR A 460 20.75 7.48 96.92
N MET A 461 19.66 6.69 96.91
CA MET A 461 18.98 6.24 98.12
C MET A 461 19.89 5.38 99.00
N ARG A 462 20.72 4.53 98.39
CA ARG A 462 21.71 3.73 99.11
C ARG A 462 22.81 4.60 99.73
N ASP A 463 23.35 5.56 99.01
CA ASP A 463 24.34 6.51 99.53
C ASP A 463 23.77 7.41 100.64
N MET A 464 22.49 7.80 100.55
CA MET A 464 21.78 8.52 101.62
C MET A 464 21.62 7.66 102.88
N TYR A 465 21.29 6.38 102.73
CA TYR A 465 21.22 5.44 103.85
C TYR A 465 22.60 5.22 104.49
N GLU A 466 23.66 5.16 103.68
CA GLU A 466 25.05 5.08 104.18
C GLU A 466 25.50 6.40 104.86
N ARG A 467 24.95 7.56 104.48
CA ARG A 467 25.16 8.85 105.18
C ARG A 467 24.41 8.99 106.49
N GLU A 468 23.14 8.57 106.56
CA GLU A 468 22.38 8.55 107.82
C GLU A 468 22.96 7.57 108.85
N VAL A 469 23.56 6.46 108.39
CA VAL A 469 24.32 5.54 109.25
C VAL A 469 25.73 6.07 109.55
N GLY A 470 26.32 6.85 108.63
CA GLY A 470 27.64 7.45 108.79
C GLY A 470 27.72 8.58 109.83
N ASP A 471 26.66 9.38 110.00
CA ASP A 471 26.58 10.43 111.03
C ASP A 471 26.30 9.88 112.45
N LEU A 472 26.05 8.56 112.59
CA LEU A 472 25.93 7.89 113.89
C LEU A 472 27.26 7.31 114.42
N LEU A 473 28.36 7.46 113.69
CA LEU A 473 29.67 6.88 114.04
C LEU A 473 30.86 7.81 113.78
N VAL A 474 30.79 9.09 114.16
CA VAL A 474 31.98 9.85 114.59
C VAL A 474 31.60 10.75 115.77
N THR A 475 32.11 10.34 116.94
CA THR A 475 32.23 11.08 118.21
C THR A 475 32.78 12.49 118.09
#